data_AF-A0A3G1J0B8-F1
#
_entry.id   AF-A0A3G1J0B8-F1
#
_cell.length_a   1.000
_cell.length_b   1.000
_cell.length_c   1.000
_cell.angle_alpha   90.00
_cell.angle_beta   90.00
_cell.angle_gamma   90.00
#
_symmetry.space_group_name_H-M   'P 1'
#
loop_
_entity.id
_entity.type
_entity.pdbx_description
1 polymer ?
#
loop_
_entity_poly.entity_id
_entity_poly.type
_entity_poly.pdbx_seq_one_letter_code
_entity_poly.pdbx_strand_id
1 'polypeptide(L)'
;MRQQPPPSIGPRHWAVHGGRAGGRKPVVVAECFRAVEAPLKYWEAVDKHWADSQCANGQWAYGDGGRGGGTLSMTAAGTASMFVTQEYISLKDLRLRRRGDDVGREPFSEPLRKALAWFEQGDNSVTLNGSWWGYTLYGIERVGLASGFKYFGTHDWYRELARQVVARQQANGSWGDPIETSYALLFLARGRHPILMNKLRFDGYWANRPRDAANLARFAGRQFERPLNWQVVNLQRDWYDWLDSPILYVASHTAPRFADADYEKLRRYAEAGGLIFTHADGTDRRFDQWARGLAAKLFPKYEMQDLRHDHPVYSVLFKTEFRPRLRAVSNGSRLLMIHSPGDMARQWQARNTAPGQGQGKHLFELGTNLFIYAAGKRDLRNRLDSPHVTPPGPAPLGTVAVARLEYAGNWDPEPAAWGRFARVFQRRTGTGLEVRTVRWRDLRPGLAPFAHVTGTARYAPTAEEAAALKGYLESGGVLLVDPCGGAPAFTEGVEAALAPLFPDAAPRPVRSAHPLINAGPPGMADLTRPRMRPYVLEKYAGSVSGTFDAVKAGRGHVILSRLDLTSGLLGTNTWGVAGYEPAYAQAFIQNAIFWTMDGQVEP
;
A
#
# COMPACT_ATOMS: atom_id res chain seq x y z
N MET A 1 -33.19 20.32 59.60
CA MET A 1 -34.29 19.83 58.73
C MET A 1 -33.67 18.94 57.66
N ARG A 2 -34.20 17.72 57.52
CA ARG A 2 -33.68 16.64 56.67
C ARG A 2 -33.89 16.99 55.19
N GLN A 3 -32.85 16.81 54.37
CA GLN A 3 -32.97 16.80 52.91
C GLN A 3 -33.61 15.47 52.47
N GLN A 4 -34.69 15.56 51.69
CA GLN A 4 -35.28 14.41 50.98
C GLN A 4 -34.47 14.10 49.70
N PRO A 5 -34.36 12.83 49.30
CA PRO A 5 -33.71 12.44 48.05
C PRO A 5 -34.66 12.62 46.84
N PRO A 6 -34.14 12.90 45.62
CA PRO A 6 -34.94 12.91 44.41
C PRO A 6 -35.32 11.48 43.96
N PRO A 7 -36.43 11.33 43.19
CA PRO A 7 -37.11 10.06 43.00
C PRO A 7 -36.41 9.13 41.98
N SER A 8 -36.61 7.84 42.19
CA SER A 8 -36.21 6.74 41.32
C SER A 8 -36.68 6.90 39.88
N ILE A 9 -35.74 6.88 38.93
CA ILE A 9 -36.03 6.82 37.49
C ILE A 9 -36.26 5.34 37.11
N GLY A 10 -37.52 5.01 36.79
CA GLY A 10 -37.89 3.73 36.21
C GLY A 10 -37.49 3.60 34.74
N PRO A 11 -37.51 2.39 34.17
CA PRO A 11 -37.03 2.14 32.81
C PRO A 11 -38.15 2.42 31.82
N ARG A 12 -37.85 3.18 30.75
CA ARG A 12 -38.38 3.07 29.38
C ARG A 12 -38.15 4.41 28.68
N HIS A 13 -37.30 4.42 27.67
CA HIS A 13 -37.57 4.98 26.34
C HIS A 13 -36.37 4.62 25.44
N TRP A 14 -36.48 3.46 24.79
CA TRP A 14 -35.60 3.04 23.70
C TRP A 14 -36.26 3.47 22.38
N ALA A 15 -35.70 4.46 21.70
CA ALA A 15 -36.10 4.79 20.34
C ALA A 15 -35.38 3.86 19.36
N VAL A 16 -36.05 2.76 19.00
CA VAL A 16 -35.72 1.89 17.88
C VAL A 16 -36.94 1.90 16.95
N HIS A 17 -36.77 2.35 15.71
CA HIS A 17 -37.75 2.18 14.64
C HIS A 17 -37.03 1.59 13.41
N GLY A 18 -37.59 0.63 12.69
CA GLY A 18 -38.90 -0.02 12.84
C GLY A 18 -39.06 -1.20 11.88
N GLY A 19 -39.92 -2.13 12.27
CA GLY A 19 -40.39 -3.26 11.48
C GLY A 19 -41.22 -4.16 12.39
N ARG A 20 -42.50 -3.82 12.55
CA ARG A 20 -43.52 -4.57 13.32
C ARG A 20 -43.72 -5.95 12.69
N ALA A 21 -43.19 -6.97 13.34
CA ALA A 21 -43.72 -8.33 13.40
C ALA A 21 -43.01 -9.01 14.58
N GLY A 22 -43.78 -9.62 15.48
CA GLY A 22 -43.29 -10.21 16.72
C GLY A 22 -42.22 -11.27 16.48
N GLY A 23 -41.10 -11.15 17.18
CA GLY A 23 -39.96 -12.05 17.10
C GLY A 23 -38.70 -11.28 17.50
N ARG A 24 -38.02 -11.72 18.56
CA ARG A 24 -36.82 -11.07 19.10
C ARG A 24 -35.75 -10.95 18.01
N LYS A 25 -35.52 -9.73 17.48
CA LYS A 25 -34.46 -9.45 16.50
C LYS A 25 -33.13 -9.20 17.24
N PRO A 26 -32.02 -9.86 16.87
CA PRO A 26 -30.72 -9.63 17.49
C PRO A 26 -30.14 -8.30 16.99
N VAL A 27 -30.03 -7.32 17.88
CA VAL A 27 -29.37 -6.03 17.64
C VAL A 27 -27.87 -6.18 17.91
N VAL A 28 -27.04 -5.76 16.96
CA VAL A 28 -25.58 -5.68 17.11
C VAL A 28 -25.25 -4.48 18.01
N VAL A 29 -24.88 -4.75 19.26
CA VAL A 29 -24.24 -3.80 20.17
C VAL A 29 -22.79 -4.24 20.32
N ALA A 30 -21.84 -3.48 19.80
CA ALA A 30 -20.43 -3.82 20.01
C ALA A 30 -19.46 -2.63 20.15
N GLU A 31 -19.86 -1.36 20.03
CA GLU A 31 -18.87 -0.26 20.08
C GLU A 31 -19.10 0.86 21.10
N CYS A 32 -20.18 0.85 21.90
CA CYS A 32 -20.40 1.93 22.90
C CYS A 32 -20.19 1.54 24.37
N PHE A 33 -19.91 0.27 24.71
CA PHE A 33 -19.66 -0.12 26.11
C PHE A 33 -18.36 -0.91 26.24
N ARG A 34 -17.26 -0.23 26.57
CA ARG A 34 -15.97 -0.86 26.93
C ARG A 34 -16.04 -1.74 28.19
N ALA A 35 -17.17 -1.79 28.89
CA ALA A 35 -17.30 -2.41 30.21
C ALA A 35 -18.15 -3.70 30.26
N VAL A 36 -18.86 -4.06 29.18
CA VAL A 36 -19.70 -5.27 29.16
C VAL A 36 -19.49 -6.06 27.87
N GLU A 37 -18.72 -7.14 27.95
CA GLU A 37 -18.64 -8.12 26.87
C GLU A 37 -19.87 -9.03 26.89
N ALA A 38 -20.52 -9.21 25.75
CA ALA A 38 -21.61 -10.18 25.63
C ALA A 38 -21.07 -11.61 25.87
N PRO A 39 -21.76 -12.44 26.67
CA PRO A 39 -21.29 -13.78 27.00
C PRO A 39 -21.22 -14.66 25.74
N LEU A 40 -20.30 -15.62 25.71
CA LEU A 40 -20.12 -16.50 24.55
C LEU A 40 -21.42 -17.18 24.08
N LYS A 41 -22.25 -17.64 25.03
CA LYS A 41 -23.56 -18.28 24.73
C LYS A 41 -24.48 -17.39 23.90
N TYR A 42 -24.38 -16.07 24.04
CA TYR A 42 -25.13 -15.12 23.20
C TYR A 42 -24.65 -15.21 21.74
N TRP A 43 -23.33 -15.17 21.51
CA TRP A 43 -22.76 -15.27 20.16
C TRP A 43 -23.08 -16.62 19.51
N GLU A 44 -22.97 -17.71 20.27
CA GLU A 44 -23.35 -19.07 19.80
C GLU A 44 -24.84 -19.15 19.42
N ALA A 45 -25.73 -18.54 20.20
CA ALA A 45 -27.16 -18.51 19.89
C ALA A 45 -27.48 -17.67 18.64
N VAL A 46 -26.82 -16.53 18.46
CA VAL A 46 -27.00 -15.69 17.27
C VAL A 46 -26.44 -16.37 16.02
N ASP A 47 -25.24 -16.97 16.08
CA ASP A 47 -24.65 -17.73 14.96
C ASP A 47 -25.58 -18.88 14.55
N LYS A 48 -26.07 -19.66 15.54
CA LYS A 48 -27.02 -20.74 15.30
C LYS A 48 -28.30 -20.26 14.62
N HIS A 49 -28.90 -19.15 15.08
CA HIS A 49 -30.12 -18.61 14.48
C HIS A 49 -29.92 -18.27 12.99
N TRP A 50 -28.81 -17.60 12.65
CA TRP A 50 -28.51 -17.27 11.26
C TRP A 50 -28.17 -18.52 10.43
N ALA A 51 -27.48 -19.50 10.99
CA ALA A 51 -27.21 -20.76 10.32
C ALA A 51 -28.51 -21.54 10.02
N ASP A 52 -29.40 -21.67 11.01
CA ASP A 52 -30.65 -22.44 10.89
C ASP A 52 -31.68 -21.76 9.95
N SER A 53 -31.62 -20.43 9.82
CA SER A 53 -32.55 -19.65 8.98
C SER A 53 -32.04 -19.39 7.55
N GLN A 54 -30.85 -19.88 7.21
CA GLN A 54 -30.30 -19.71 5.87
C GLN A 54 -31.06 -20.58 4.85
N CYS A 55 -31.44 -19.99 3.72
CA CYS A 55 -32.02 -20.73 2.60
C CYS A 55 -30.97 -21.68 1.99
N ALA A 56 -31.42 -22.76 1.35
CA ALA A 56 -30.54 -23.78 0.75
C ALA A 56 -29.53 -23.19 -0.27
N ASN A 57 -29.88 -22.09 -0.93
CA ASN A 57 -29.05 -21.38 -1.90
C ASN A 57 -28.09 -20.35 -1.27
N GLY A 58 -27.96 -20.31 0.06
CA GLY A 58 -27.03 -19.43 0.78
C GLY A 58 -27.57 -18.05 1.15
N GLN A 59 -28.81 -17.74 0.77
CA GLN A 59 -29.44 -16.45 1.02
C GLN A 59 -30.20 -16.40 2.35
N TRP A 60 -30.67 -15.22 2.74
CA TRP A 60 -31.61 -15.01 3.86
C TRP A 60 -32.82 -14.19 3.43
N ALA A 61 -33.97 -14.43 4.06
CA ALA A 61 -35.23 -13.74 3.83
C ALA A 61 -35.73 -13.03 5.09
N TYR A 62 -36.76 -12.19 4.95
CA TYR A 62 -37.51 -11.69 6.10
C TYR A 62 -38.51 -12.75 6.60
N GLY A 63 -38.52 -13.06 7.89
CA GLY A 63 -39.43 -14.04 8.52
C GLY A 63 -38.94 -15.49 8.43
N ASP A 64 -39.81 -16.45 8.76
CA ASP A 64 -39.50 -17.89 8.80
C ASP A 64 -39.43 -18.49 7.37
N GLY A 65 -38.32 -18.20 6.68
CA GLY A 65 -37.55 -19.05 5.74
C GLY A 65 -38.21 -19.89 4.64
N GLY A 66 -39.53 -19.85 4.42
CA GLY A 66 -40.20 -20.98 3.75
C GLY A 66 -40.59 -20.83 2.28
N ARG A 67 -40.92 -19.63 1.75
CA ARG A 67 -41.71 -19.58 0.48
C ARG A 67 -41.37 -18.48 -0.53
N GLY A 68 -40.43 -17.57 -0.26
CA GLY A 68 -40.22 -16.37 -1.10
C GLY A 68 -38.85 -16.19 -1.76
N GLY A 69 -37.88 -17.09 -1.52
CA GLY A 69 -36.47 -16.81 -1.85
C GLY A 69 -35.86 -15.75 -0.91
N GLY A 70 -34.53 -15.64 -0.90
CA GLY A 70 -33.85 -14.63 -0.09
C GLY A 70 -33.91 -13.24 -0.73
N THR A 71 -33.58 -12.22 0.06
CA THR A 71 -33.38 -10.84 -0.44
C THR A 71 -31.92 -10.45 -0.29
N LEU A 72 -31.43 -9.56 -1.16
CA LEU A 72 -30.06 -9.05 -1.08
C LEU A 72 -29.78 -8.37 0.26
N SER A 73 -30.71 -7.54 0.76
CA SER A 73 -30.54 -6.83 2.03
C SER A 73 -30.47 -7.77 3.24
N MET A 74 -31.31 -8.81 3.29
CA MET A 74 -31.26 -9.80 4.37
C MET A 74 -30.07 -10.74 4.23
N THR A 75 -29.67 -11.07 2.99
CA THR A 75 -28.47 -11.87 2.75
C THR A 75 -27.22 -11.11 3.19
N ALA A 76 -27.15 -9.81 2.93
CA ALA A 76 -26.09 -8.95 3.43
C ALA A 76 -26.09 -8.85 4.96
N ALA A 77 -27.27 -8.70 5.57
CA ALA A 77 -27.40 -8.66 7.03
C ALA A 77 -26.94 -9.98 7.69
N GLY A 78 -27.42 -11.12 7.20
CA GLY A 78 -27.03 -12.44 7.71
C GLY A 78 -25.54 -12.70 7.55
N THR A 79 -24.97 -12.39 6.37
CA THR A 79 -23.53 -12.53 6.11
C THR A 79 -22.69 -11.68 7.07
N ALA A 80 -23.04 -10.41 7.25
CA ALA A 80 -22.33 -9.51 8.18
C ALA A 80 -22.46 -9.99 9.64
N SER A 81 -23.65 -10.45 10.04
CA SER A 81 -23.88 -11.00 11.38
C SER A 81 -23.09 -12.29 11.64
N MET A 82 -22.95 -13.17 10.64
CA MET A 82 -22.12 -14.37 10.73
C MET A 82 -20.64 -14.04 10.88
N PHE A 83 -20.12 -13.04 10.15
CA PHE A 83 -18.74 -12.58 10.37
C PHE A 83 -18.50 -12.09 11.80
N VAL A 84 -19.43 -11.33 12.37
CA VAL A 84 -19.31 -10.80 13.74
C VAL A 84 -19.33 -11.94 14.75
N THR A 85 -20.33 -12.81 14.70
CA THR A 85 -20.48 -13.92 15.65
C THR A 85 -19.27 -14.87 15.60
N GLN A 86 -18.80 -15.22 14.40
CA GLN A 86 -17.64 -16.11 14.24
C GLN A 86 -16.33 -15.48 14.69
N GLU A 87 -16.20 -14.16 14.62
CA GLU A 87 -15.06 -13.47 15.21
C GLU A 87 -15.01 -13.68 16.74
N TYR A 88 -16.14 -13.71 17.45
CA TYR A 88 -16.16 -13.97 18.89
C TYR A 88 -16.06 -15.45 19.26
N ILE A 89 -16.71 -16.33 18.49
CA ILE A 89 -16.67 -17.79 18.72
C ILE A 89 -15.26 -18.34 18.46
N SER A 90 -14.63 -17.95 17.35
CA SER A 90 -13.28 -18.44 16.99
C SER A 90 -12.17 -18.03 17.97
N LEU A 91 -12.37 -16.96 18.75
CA LEU A 91 -11.41 -16.54 19.79
C LEU A 91 -11.29 -17.57 20.91
N LYS A 92 -12.39 -18.18 21.35
CA LYS A 92 -12.34 -19.26 22.35
C LYS A 92 -11.56 -20.45 21.80
N ASP A 93 -11.91 -20.87 20.60
CA ASP A 93 -11.26 -21.99 19.93
C ASP A 93 -9.76 -21.80 19.80
N LEU A 94 -9.33 -20.60 19.42
CA LEU A 94 -7.92 -20.29 19.27
C LEU A 94 -7.17 -20.31 20.60
N ARG A 95 -7.81 -19.85 21.69
CA ARG A 95 -7.21 -19.85 23.03
C ARG A 95 -7.04 -21.26 23.61
N LEU A 96 -7.91 -22.19 23.23
CA LEU A 96 -7.87 -23.58 23.72
C LEU A 96 -6.92 -24.47 22.92
N ARG A 97 -6.66 -24.14 21.64
CA ARG A 97 -5.81 -24.97 20.76
C ARG A 97 -4.33 -24.66 20.94
N ARG A 98 -3.49 -25.70 20.88
CA ARG A 98 -2.04 -25.52 20.82
C ARG A 98 -1.65 -24.89 19.48
N ARG A 99 -0.53 -24.16 19.49
CA ARG A 99 0.02 -23.56 18.27
C ARG A 99 0.35 -24.67 17.26
N GLY A 100 -0.11 -24.51 16.01
CA GLY A 100 0.09 -25.49 14.95
C GLY A 100 -1.08 -26.45 14.79
N ASP A 101 -1.84 -26.74 15.85
CA ASP A 101 -3.07 -27.53 15.72
C ASP A 101 -4.19 -26.71 15.06
N ASP A 102 -4.06 -25.38 15.01
CA ASP A 102 -5.04 -24.37 14.60
C ASP A 102 -4.93 -23.90 13.14
N VAL A 103 -4.24 -24.64 12.27
CA VAL A 103 -4.09 -24.35 10.83
C VAL A 103 -4.71 -25.47 9.97
N GLY A 104 -4.78 -25.31 8.65
CA GLY A 104 -5.21 -26.38 7.74
C GLY A 104 -6.73 -26.57 7.66
N ARG A 105 -7.50 -25.51 7.88
CA ARG A 105 -8.96 -25.56 7.92
C ARG A 105 -9.58 -24.56 6.96
N GLU A 106 -10.83 -24.83 6.61
CA GLU A 106 -11.66 -23.86 5.93
C GLU A 106 -11.77 -22.57 6.75
N PRO A 107 -11.52 -21.39 6.15
CA PRO A 107 -11.48 -20.13 6.87
C PRO A 107 -12.87 -19.64 7.30
N PHE A 108 -13.92 -20.14 6.67
CA PHE A 108 -15.29 -19.73 6.91
C PHE A 108 -16.17 -20.95 7.18
N SER A 109 -17.13 -20.78 8.09
CA SER A 109 -18.20 -21.78 8.29
C SER A 109 -18.98 -22.05 6.99
N GLU A 110 -19.68 -23.18 6.95
CA GLU A 110 -20.50 -23.54 5.80
C GLU A 110 -21.55 -22.47 5.43
N PRO A 111 -22.34 -21.88 6.37
CA PRO A 111 -23.30 -20.85 6.01
C PRO A 111 -22.63 -19.61 5.40
N LEU A 112 -21.51 -19.18 5.99
CA LEU A 112 -20.77 -18.03 5.50
C LEU A 112 -20.18 -18.29 4.11
N ARG A 113 -19.66 -19.50 3.87
CA ARG A 113 -19.16 -19.93 2.56
C ARG A 113 -20.26 -19.91 1.50
N LYS A 114 -21.46 -20.44 1.79
CA LYS A 114 -22.61 -20.42 0.87
C LYS A 114 -23.02 -18.99 0.53
N ALA A 115 -23.08 -18.12 1.53
CA ALA A 115 -23.44 -16.72 1.35
C ALA A 115 -22.43 -15.95 0.50
N LEU A 116 -21.13 -16.10 0.78
CA LEU A 116 -20.07 -15.49 -0.01
C LEU A 116 -20.07 -16.01 -1.45
N ALA A 117 -20.28 -17.31 -1.66
CA ALA A 117 -20.40 -17.87 -3.01
C ALA A 117 -21.59 -17.26 -3.78
N TRP A 118 -22.72 -17.03 -3.11
CA TRP A 118 -23.86 -16.32 -3.71
C TRP A 118 -23.52 -14.86 -4.04
N PHE A 119 -22.83 -14.14 -3.16
CA PHE A 119 -22.35 -12.78 -3.42
C PHE A 119 -21.41 -12.70 -4.64
N GLU A 120 -20.55 -13.72 -4.81
CA GLU A 120 -19.61 -13.82 -5.93
C GLU A 120 -20.27 -14.28 -7.25
N GLN A 121 -21.55 -14.66 -7.24
CA GLN A 121 -22.26 -15.14 -8.43
C GLN A 121 -22.94 -14.00 -9.20
N GLY A 122 -22.59 -13.84 -10.47
CA GLY A 122 -23.19 -12.83 -11.35
C GLY A 122 -23.18 -11.43 -10.73
N ASP A 123 -24.26 -10.68 -10.96
CA ASP A 123 -24.40 -9.29 -10.50
C ASP A 123 -25.03 -9.15 -9.10
N ASN A 124 -25.12 -10.25 -8.33
CA ASN A 124 -25.84 -10.29 -7.04
C ASN A 124 -25.37 -9.19 -6.08
N SER A 125 -24.06 -8.93 -6.05
CA SER A 125 -23.43 -7.96 -5.16
C SER A 125 -23.53 -6.49 -5.61
N VAL A 126 -23.98 -6.21 -6.84
CA VAL A 126 -23.97 -4.86 -7.44
C VAL A 126 -25.33 -4.38 -7.94
N THR A 127 -26.38 -5.19 -7.80
CA THR A 127 -27.73 -4.90 -8.28
C THR A 127 -28.54 -4.11 -7.24
N LEU A 128 -28.63 -2.79 -7.41
CA LEU A 128 -29.36 -1.86 -6.52
C LEU A 128 -30.75 -1.48 -7.04
N ASN A 129 -31.64 -2.46 -7.25
CA ASN A 129 -32.93 -2.23 -7.94
C ASN A 129 -34.14 -2.00 -7.02
N GLY A 130 -33.95 -1.92 -5.70
CA GLY A 130 -35.06 -1.76 -4.73
C GLY A 130 -35.31 -0.31 -4.31
N SER A 131 -36.53 -0.02 -3.82
CA SER A 131 -36.91 1.31 -3.29
C SER A 131 -36.08 1.75 -2.07
N TRP A 132 -35.42 0.82 -1.38
CA TRP A 132 -34.56 1.04 -0.22
C TRP A 132 -33.09 0.72 -0.58
N TRP A 133 -32.61 1.31 -1.68
CA TRP A 133 -31.29 1.00 -2.21
C TRP A 133 -30.16 1.45 -1.27
N GLY A 134 -30.29 2.57 -0.54
CA GLY A 134 -29.31 3.02 0.45
C GLY A 134 -29.16 2.08 1.63
N TYR A 135 -30.27 1.53 2.14
CA TYR A 135 -30.23 0.48 3.16
C TYR A 135 -29.53 -0.79 2.66
N THR A 136 -29.83 -1.20 1.43
CA THR A 136 -29.20 -2.37 0.80
C THR A 136 -27.70 -2.15 0.59
N LEU A 137 -27.33 -0.96 0.11
CA LEU A 137 -25.95 -0.50 -0.07
C LEU A 137 -25.16 -0.56 1.24
N TYR A 138 -25.74 -0.08 2.34
CA TYR A 138 -25.16 -0.20 3.67
C TYR A 138 -24.99 -1.66 4.12
N GLY A 139 -25.94 -2.53 3.77
CA GLY A 139 -25.81 -3.98 3.97
C GLY A 139 -24.57 -4.54 3.27
N ILE A 140 -24.42 -4.27 1.96
CA ILE A 140 -23.30 -4.74 1.14
C ILE A 140 -21.98 -4.18 1.65
N GLU A 141 -21.94 -2.89 2.04
CA GLU A 141 -20.76 -2.28 2.65
C GLU A 141 -20.29 -3.08 3.88
N ARG A 142 -21.20 -3.45 4.78
CA ARG A 142 -20.85 -4.23 5.97
C ARG A 142 -20.28 -5.60 5.60
N VAL A 143 -20.79 -6.26 4.55
CA VAL A 143 -20.23 -7.52 4.05
C VAL A 143 -18.83 -7.30 3.47
N GLY A 144 -18.64 -6.26 2.66
CA GLY A 144 -17.34 -5.91 2.08
C GLY A 144 -16.29 -5.57 3.14
N LEU A 145 -16.64 -4.75 4.13
CA LEU A 145 -15.75 -4.38 5.24
C LEU A 145 -15.47 -5.55 6.19
N ALA A 146 -16.47 -6.43 6.42
CA ALA A 146 -16.30 -7.61 7.25
C ALA A 146 -15.48 -8.69 6.55
N SER A 147 -15.72 -8.98 5.28
CA SER A 147 -14.95 -9.99 4.53
C SER A 147 -13.56 -9.51 4.11
N GLY A 148 -13.38 -8.19 3.96
CA GLY A 148 -12.22 -7.58 3.34
C GLY A 148 -12.17 -7.79 1.82
N PHE A 149 -13.11 -8.51 1.21
CA PHE A 149 -12.98 -8.86 -0.21
C PHE A 149 -13.00 -7.60 -1.07
N LYS A 150 -11.96 -7.40 -1.89
CA LYS A 150 -11.96 -6.32 -2.88
C LYS A 150 -12.96 -6.61 -4.00
N TYR A 151 -13.09 -7.89 -4.36
CA TYR A 151 -13.99 -8.36 -5.41
C TYR A 151 -15.04 -9.32 -4.87
N PHE A 152 -16.28 -9.17 -5.34
CA PHE A 152 -17.27 -10.24 -5.30
C PHE A 152 -17.44 -10.76 -6.74
N GLY A 153 -16.93 -11.95 -7.01
CA GLY A 153 -16.86 -12.49 -8.36
C GLY A 153 -16.05 -11.57 -9.28
N THR A 154 -16.67 -11.12 -10.35
CA THR A 154 -16.07 -10.22 -11.35
C THR A 154 -16.07 -8.74 -10.95
N HIS A 155 -16.75 -8.36 -9.86
CA HIS A 155 -17.01 -6.96 -9.54
C HIS A 155 -16.06 -6.41 -8.48
N ASP A 156 -15.34 -5.30 -8.77
CA ASP A 156 -14.81 -4.41 -7.71
C ASP A 156 -16.01 -3.67 -7.12
N TRP A 157 -16.72 -4.36 -6.23
CA TRP A 157 -18.05 -3.97 -5.75
C TRP A 157 -18.09 -2.51 -5.27
N TYR A 158 -17.04 -2.05 -4.60
CA TYR A 158 -17.01 -0.69 -4.08
C TYR A 158 -16.86 0.33 -5.20
N ARG A 159 -15.91 0.13 -6.12
CA ARG A 159 -15.71 1.05 -7.26
C ARG A 159 -16.96 1.13 -8.11
N GLU A 160 -17.57 -0.02 -8.39
CA GLU A 160 -18.77 -0.11 -9.21
C GLU A 160 -19.97 0.55 -8.53
N LEU A 161 -20.27 0.18 -7.28
CA LEU A 161 -21.38 0.77 -6.55
C LEU A 161 -21.15 2.26 -6.28
N ALA A 162 -19.92 2.71 -6.01
CA ALA A 162 -19.61 4.13 -5.84
C ALA A 162 -19.89 4.92 -7.11
N ARG A 163 -19.54 4.38 -8.28
CA ARG A 163 -19.90 4.98 -9.58
C ARG A 163 -21.42 5.09 -9.73
N GLN A 164 -22.16 4.02 -9.41
CA GLN A 164 -23.62 4.05 -9.50
C GLN A 164 -24.22 5.06 -8.50
N VAL A 165 -23.69 5.16 -7.28
CA VAL A 165 -24.15 6.12 -6.28
C VAL A 165 -23.87 7.54 -6.75
N VAL A 166 -22.65 7.88 -7.16
CA VAL A 166 -22.33 9.23 -7.66
C VAL A 166 -23.22 9.62 -8.84
N ALA A 167 -23.50 8.69 -9.76
CA ALA A 167 -24.40 8.94 -10.89
C ALA A 167 -25.87 9.20 -10.49
N ARG A 168 -26.30 8.79 -9.28
CA ARG A 168 -27.64 9.05 -8.74
C ARG A 168 -27.75 10.38 -7.98
N GLN A 169 -26.65 11.13 -7.81
CA GLN A 169 -26.69 12.40 -7.10
C GLN A 169 -27.56 13.41 -7.86
N GLN A 170 -28.50 14.04 -7.16
CA GLN A 170 -29.37 15.06 -7.71
C GLN A 170 -28.63 16.40 -7.85
N ALA A 171 -29.15 17.31 -8.68
CA ALA A 171 -28.54 18.64 -8.90
C ALA A 171 -28.41 19.48 -7.61
N ASN A 172 -29.27 19.24 -6.62
CA ASN A 172 -29.20 19.88 -5.30
C ASN A 172 -28.14 19.26 -4.36
N GLY A 173 -27.38 18.26 -4.83
CA GLY A 173 -26.35 17.56 -4.07
C GLY A 173 -26.84 16.38 -3.21
N SER A 174 -28.15 16.12 -3.13
CA SER A 174 -28.74 15.04 -2.33
C SER A 174 -28.88 13.71 -3.11
N TRP A 175 -29.23 12.64 -2.39
CA TRP A 175 -29.62 11.35 -2.97
C TRP A 175 -31.11 11.02 -2.75
N GLY A 176 -31.95 12.06 -2.62
CA GLY A 176 -33.36 11.93 -2.24
C GLY A 176 -33.60 12.48 -0.85
N ASP A 177 -34.25 11.71 0.01
CA ASP A 177 -34.51 12.13 1.39
C ASP A 177 -33.22 12.13 2.25
N PRO A 178 -33.26 12.69 3.47
CA PRO A 178 -32.10 12.70 4.36
C PRO A 178 -31.59 11.31 4.76
N ILE A 179 -32.42 10.26 4.73
CA ILE A 179 -32.04 8.88 5.07
C ILE A 179 -31.18 8.29 3.95
N GLU A 180 -31.64 8.37 2.70
CA GLU A 180 -30.90 7.89 1.54
C GLU A 180 -29.60 8.70 1.34
N THR A 181 -29.66 10.02 1.53
CA THR A 181 -28.47 10.87 1.54
C THR A 181 -27.47 10.44 2.61
N SER A 182 -27.93 10.10 3.82
CA SER A 182 -27.05 9.62 4.88
C SER A 182 -26.38 8.29 4.53
N TYR A 183 -27.12 7.34 3.95
CA TYR A 183 -26.54 6.06 3.50
C TYR A 183 -25.54 6.24 2.36
N ALA A 184 -25.84 7.09 1.39
CA ALA A 184 -24.94 7.37 0.27
C ALA A 184 -23.62 7.99 0.76
N LEU A 185 -23.69 9.00 1.63
CA LEU A 185 -22.50 9.64 2.20
C LEU A 185 -21.68 8.67 3.06
N LEU A 186 -22.34 7.85 3.88
CA LEU A 186 -21.69 6.82 4.69
C LEU A 186 -20.88 5.85 3.81
N PHE A 187 -21.51 5.36 2.73
CA PHE A 187 -20.91 4.45 1.76
C PHE A 187 -19.70 5.06 1.06
N LEU A 188 -19.88 6.27 0.52
CA LEU A 188 -18.82 6.97 -0.20
C LEU A 188 -17.65 7.32 0.72
N ALA A 189 -17.89 7.66 1.98
CA ALA A 189 -16.82 7.99 2.93
C ALA A 189 -16.06 6.74 3.39
N ARG A 190 -16.76 5.71 3.89
CA ARG A 190 -16.13 4.56 4.56
C ARG A 190 -15.34 3.65 3.63
N GLY A 191 -15.79 3.50 2.39
CA GLY A 191 -15.08 2.66 1.43
C GLY A 191 -13.77 3.25 0.91
N ARG A 192 -13.51 4.55 1.14
CA ARG A 192 -12.26 5.23 0.73
C ARG A 192 -11.14 5.18 1.76
N HIS A 193 -11.37 4.69 2.97
CA HIS A 193 -10.31 4.67 3.98
C HIS A 193 -9.04 3.97 3.46
N PRO A 194 -7.83 4.40 3.90
CA PRO A 194 -6.58 3.76 3.48
C PRO A 194 -6.56 2.27 3.82
N ILE A 195 -5.90 1.49 2.96
CA ILE A 195 -5.80 0.04 3.12
C ILE A 195 -4.47 -0.32 3.78
N LEU A 196 -4.52 -0.89 4.99
CA LEU A 196 -3.34 -1.27 5.76
C LEU A 196 -2.49 -2.32 5.02
N MET A 197 -3.15 -3.39 4.55
CA MET A 197 -2.51 -4.43 3.73
C MET A 197 -3.55 -5.14 2.86
N ASN A 198 -3.07 -5.65 1.72
CA ASN A 198 -3.79 -6.57 0.85
C ASN A 198 -3.36 -8.01 1.19
N LYS A 199 -4.26 -8.81 1.74
CA LYS A 199 -4.07 -10.25 1.95
C LYS A 199 -4.34 -10.99 0.65
N LEU A 200 -3.40 -11.80 0.18
CA LEU A 200 -3.53 -12.53 -1.08
C LEU A 200 -4.33 -13.83 -0.88
N ARG A 201 -5.47 -13.94 -1.55
CA ARG A 201 -6.26 -15.18 -1.70
C ARG A 201 -5.71 -15.99 -2.87
N PHE A 202 -5.41 -17.25 -2.59
CA PHE A 202 -4.91 -18.24 -3.54
C PHE A 202 -5.51 -19.61 -3.20
N ASP A 203 -5.39 -20.58 -4.10
CA ASP A 203 -5.89 -21.93 -3.85
C ASP A 203 -5.04 -22.64 -2.79
N GLY A 204 -5.69 -23.03 -1.69
CA GLY A 204 -5.06 -23.60 -0.50
C GLY A 204 -5.28 -22.73 0.74
N TYR A 205 -4.36 -22.83 1.71
CA TYR A 205 -4.56 -22.29 3.05
C TYR A 205 -4.09 -20.85 3.21
N TRP A 206 -4.72 -19.92 2.48
CA TRP A 206 -4.41 -18.49 2.48
C TRP A 206 -4.96 -17.74 3.72
N ALA A 207 -5.90 -18.34 4.44
CA ALA A 207 -6.63 -17.72 5.54
C ALA A 207 -6.72 -18.60 6.80
N ASN A 208 -5.62 -19.22 7.24
CA ASN A 208 -5.60 -19.91 8.55
C ASN A 208 -5.94 -18.97 9.72
N ARG A 209 -5.82 -17.66 9.50
CA ARG A 209 -6.20 -16.57 10.40
C ARG A 209 -7.17 -15.63 9.66
N PRO A 210 -8.48 -15.89 9.61
CA PRO A 210 -9.40 -15.14 8.75
C PRO A 210 -9.63 -13.67 9.17
N ARG A 211 -9.33 -13.32 10.42
CA ARG A 211 -9.60 -12.00 11.02
C ARG A 211 -8.31 -11.28 11.47
N ASP A 212 -7.14 -11.77 11.09
CA ASP A 212 -5.84 -11.20 11.47
C ASP A 212 -5.66 -9.74 11.01
N ALA A 213 -5.73 -9.50 9.71
CA ALA A 213 -5.58 -8.18 9.09
C ALA A 213 -6.70 -7.23 9.53
N ALA A 214 -7.93 -7.74 9.72
CA ALA A 214 -9.05 -6.97 10.27
C ALA A 214 -8.74 -6.45 11.68
N ASN A 215 -8.25 -7.33 12.56
CA ASN A 215 -7.91 -6.96 13.92
C ASN A 215 -6.71 -6.01 13.97
N LEU A 216 -5.70 -6.23 13.13
CA LEU A 216 -4.54 -5.35 13.01
C LEU A 216 -4.94 -3.96 12.49
N ALA A 217 -5.77 -3.87 11.44
CA ALA A 217 -6.29 -2.61 10.93
C ALA A 217 -7.11 -1.85 11.98
N ARG A 218 -7.94 -2.55 12.75
CA ARG A 218 -8.69 -1.95 13.86
C ARG A 218 -7.77 -1.45 14.99
N PHE A 219 -6.70 -2.19 15.31
CA PHE A 219 -5.70 -1.74 16.28
C PHE A 219 -4.99 -0.48 15.79
N ALA A 220 -4.42 -0.53 14.58
CA ALA A 220 -3.69 0.57 13.98
C ALA A 220 -4.57 1.81 13.83
N GLY A 221 -5.81 1.65 13.38
CA GLY A 221 -6.75 2.77 13.23
C GLY A 221 -7.08 3.48 14.54
N ARG A 222 -7.11 2.75 15.67
CA ARG A 222 -7.22 3.39 17.00
C ARG A 222 -5.96 4.16 17.40
N GLN A 223 -4.77 3.70 16.98
CA GLN A 223 -3.51 4.40 17.26
C GLN A 223 -3.37 5.67 16.44
N PHE A 224 -3.88 5.67 15.21
CA PHE A 224 -3.85 6.82 14.31
C PHE A 224 -5.03 7.76 14.48
N GLU A 225 -6.01 7.42 15.32
CA GLU A 225 -7.30 8.11 15.42
C GLU A 225 -7.98 8.29 14.05
N ARG A 226 -7.68 7.37 13.13
CA ARG A 226 -8.14 7.38 11.74
C ARG A 226 -8.50 5.97 11.33
N PRO A 227 -9.72 5.73 10.80
CA PRO A 227 -10.10 4.42 10.30
C PRO A 227 -9.12 3.92 9.21
N LEU A 228 -8.75 2.65 9.33
CA LEU A 228 -8.02 1.90 8.32
C LEU A 228 -8.82 0.68 7.92
N ASN A 229 -8.87 0.42 6.61
CA ASN A 229 -9.42 -0.81 6.07
C ASN A 229 -8.29 -1.83 5.84
N TRP A 230 -8.68 -3.05 5.50
CA TRP A 230 -7.82 -4.11 5.02
C TRP A 230 -8.55 -4.74 3.83
N GLN A 231 -7.81 -5.43 2.96
CA GLN A 231 -8.44 -6.07 1.80
C GLN A 231 -7.92 -7.48 1.56
N VAL A 232 -8.75 -8.28 0.91
CA VAL A 232 -8.37 -9.53 0.27
C VAL A 232 -8.38 -9.29 -1.23
N VAL A 233 -7.22 -9.51 -1.85
CA VAL A 233 -7.02 -9.49 -3.31
C VAL A 233 -6.73 -10.91 -3.78
N ASN A 234 -6.81 -11.16 -5.08
CA ASN A 234 -6.66 -12.52 -5.61
C ASN A 234 -5.73 -12.55 -6.83
N LEU A 235 -5.28 -13.77 -7.18
CA LEU A 235 -4.37 -14.03 -8.30
C LEU A 235 -5.03 -13.88 -9.68
N GLN A 236 -6.36 -13.86 -9.75
CA GLN A 236 -7.09 -13.67 -11.02
C GLN A 236 -6.97 -12.23 -11.53
N ARG A 237 -6.59 -11.27 -10.68
CA ARG A 237 -6.31 -9.88 -11.05
C ARG A 237 -4.82 -9.67 -11.32
N ASP A 238 -4.50 -8.55 -11.96
CA ASP A 238 -3.13 -8.18 -12.27
C ASP A 238 -2.50 -7.35 -11.14
N TRP A 239 -1.17 -7.27 -11.11
CA TRP A 239 -0.39 -6.70 -10.00
C TRP A 239 -0.75 -5.26 -9.66
N TYR A 240 -1.18 -4.46 -10.65
CA TYR A 240 -1.53 -3.06 -10.41
C TYR A 240 -2.82 -2.91 -9.59
N ASP A 241 -3.70 -3.92 -9.59
CA ASP A 241 -4.88 -3.95 -8.72
C ASP A 241 -4.50 -4.16 -7.25
N TRP A 242 -3.29 -4.64 -6.98
CA TRP A 242 -2.80 -4.83 -5.61
C TRP A 242 -2.15 -3.56 -5.04
N LEU A 243 -1.96 -2.50 -5.85
CA LEU A 243 -1.30 -1.25 -5.43
C LEU A 243 -2.19 -0.28 -4.64
N ASP A 244 -3.46 -0.64 -4.42
CA ASP A 244 -4.34 0.07 -3.48
C ASP A 244 -3.81 0.02 -2.03
N SER A 245 -2.89 -0.90 -1.73
CA SER A 245 -2.18 -1.00 -0.46
C SER A 245 -0.67 -1.08 -0.67
N PRO A 246 0.15 -0.47 0.22
CA PRO A 246 1.60 -0.55 0.15
C PRO A 246 2.16 -1.93 0.54
N ILE A 247 1.34 -2.81 1.14
CA ILE A 247 1.75 -4.16 1.55
C ILE A 247 0.89 -5.22 0.89
N LEU A 248 1.54 -6.21 0.28
CA LEU A 248 0.92 -7.47 -0.13
C LEU A 248 1.31 -8.57 0.87
N TYR A 249 0.32 -9.01 1.65
CA TYR A 249 0.44 -9.98 2.71
C TYR A 249 0.12 -11.40 2.21
N VAL A 250 1.08 -12.32 2.33
CA VAL A 250 0.94 -13.74 1.96
C VAL A 250 1.25 -14.61 3.17
N ALA A 251 0.30 -15.43 3.62
CA ALA A 251 0.50 -16.30 4.76
C ALA A 251 -0.04 -17.71 4.50
N SER A 252 0.68 -18.69 5.03
CA SER A 252 0.23 -20.08 5.10
C SER A 252 1.12 -20.88 6.03
N HIS A 253 0.71 -22.11 6.33
CA HIS A 253 1.57 -23.12 6.99
C HIS A 253 2.21 -24.08 5.97
N THR A 254 1.79 -24.04 4.70
CA THR A 254 2.33 -24.89 3.61
C THR A 254 2.69 -24.03 2.40
N ALA A 255 3.55 -24.53 1.52
CA ALA A 255 3.90 -23.84 0.28
C ALA A 255 2.67 -23.61 -0.63
N PRO A 256 2.33 -22.37 -1.00
CA PRO A 256 1.36 -22.07 -2.06
C PRO A 256 1.80 -22.63 -3.41
N ARG A 257 0.82 -23.00 -4.24
CA ARG A 257 1.04 -23.42 -5.62
C ARG A 257 0.72 -22.26 -6.56
N PHE A 258 1.75 -21.60 -7.06
CA PHE A 258 1.63 -20.45 -7.98
C PHE A 258 2.07 -20.84 -9.39
N ALA A 259 1.39 -20.30 -10.40
CA ALA A 259 1.84 -20.38 -11.78
C ALA A 259 2.97 -19.37 -12.04
N ASP A 260 3.71 -19.52 -13.14
CA ASP A 260 4.80 -18.59 -13.49
C ASP A 260 4.33 -17.14 -13.68
N ALA A 261 3.12 -16.96 -14.22
CA ALA A 261 2.49 -15.64 -14.34
C ALA A 261 2.25 -14.97 -12.97
N ASP A 262 1.97 -15.74 -11.91
CA ASP A 262 1.73 -15.19 -10.57
C ASP A 262 3.04 -14.66 -9.96
N TYR A 263 4.16 -15.36 -10.19
CA TYR A 263 5.47 -14.88 -9.75
C TYR A 263 5.85 -13.57 -10.44
N GLU A 264 5.54 -13.42 -11.74
CA GLU A 264 5.77 -12.16 -12.44
C GLU A 264 4.92 -11.02 -11.86
N LYS A 265 3.65 -11.26 -11.54
CA LYS A 265 2.80 -10.26 -10.86
C LYS A 265 3.38 -9.83 -9.51
N LEU A 266 3.87 -10.78 -8.70
CA LEU A 266 4.51 -10.48 -7.43
C LEU A 266 5.77 -9.63 -7.62
N ARG A 267 6.61 -9.98 -8.60
CA ARG A 267 7.81 -9.18 -8.96
C ARG A 267 7.41 -7.76 -9.33
N ARG A 268 6.45 -7.60 -10.25
CA ARG A 268 5.97 -6.28 -10.72
C ARG A 268 5.35 -5.45 -9.61
N TYR A 269 4.60 -6.06 -8.70
CA TYR A 269 4.09 -5.38 -7.52
C TYR A 269 5.22 -4.79 -6.66
N ALA A 270 6.25 -5.60 -6.38
CA ALA A 270 7.39 -5.15 -5.58
C ALA A 270 8.22 -4.08 -6.32
N GLU A 271 8.51 -4.27 -7.61
CA GLU A 271 9.22 -3.31 -8.46
C GLU A 271 8.46 -1.98 -8.57
N ALA A 272 7.12 -2.00 -8.56
CA ALA A 272 6.28 -0.82 -8.59
C ALA A 272 6.17 -0.07 -7.24
N GLY A 273 6.98 -0.44 -6.25
CA GLY A 273 7.07 0.23 -4.95
C GLY A 273 6.31 -0.46 -3.82
N GLY A 274 5.67 -1.61 -4.08
CA GLY A 274 5.02 -2.43 -3.06
C GLY A 274 6.02 -3.18 -2.18
N LEU A 275 5.58 -3.52 -0.96
CA LEU A 275 6.30 -4.40 -0.04
C LEU A 275 5.59 -5.75 0.06
N ILE A 276 6.28 -6.84 -0.27
CA ILE A 276 5.75 -8.19 -0.03
C ILE A 276 6.03 -8.58 1.42
N PHE A 277 4.99 -8.85 2.20
CA PHE A 277 5.12 -9.39 3.55
C PHE A 277 4.66 -10.85 3.58
N THR A 278 5.56 -11.76 3.89
CA THR A 278 5.25 -13.19 4.05
C THR A 278 5.32 -13.62 5.50
N HIS A 279 4.47 -14.58 5.87
CA HIS A 279 4.29 -14.97 7.26
C HIS A 279 3.95 -16.47 7.37
N ALA A 280 4.72 -17.18 8.20
CA ALA A 280 4.48 -18.60 8.45
C ALA A 280 3.43 -18.82 9.55
N ASP A 281 2.32 -19.46 9.17
CA ASP A 281 1.30 -19.90 10.12
C ASP A 281 1.72 -21.20 10.82
N GLY A 282 1.41 -21.32 12.12
CA GLY A 282 1.71 -22.52 12.89
C GLY A 282 3.20 -22.69 13.22
N THR A 283 3.72 -23.90 13.01
CA THR A 283 5.08 -24.33 13.41
C THR A 283 5.85 -25.02 12.29
N ASP A 284 5.24 -25.20 11.12
CA ASP A 284 5.84 -25.91 10.00
C ASP A 284 6.85 -25.03 9.24
N ARG A 285 7.99 -25.60 8.86
CA ARG A 285 9.07 -24.89 8.15
C ARG A 285 8.89 -24.87 6.63
N ARG A 286 7.92 -25.60 6.08
CA ARG A 286 7.68 -25.66 4.62
C ARG A 286 7.40 -24.27 4.04
N PHE A 287 6.64 -23.44 4.73
CA PHE A 287 6.39 -22.07 4.27
C PHE A 287 7.65 -21.19 4.34
N ASP A 288 8.49 -21.35 5.37
CA ASP A 288 9.78 -20.63 5.46
C ASP A 288 10.71 -20.97 4.28
N GLN A 289 10.78 -22.26 3.91
CA GLN A 289 11.57 -22.72 2.76
C GLN A 289 11.02 -22.14 1.46
N TRP A 290 9.69 -22.15 1.29
CA TRP A 290 9.03 -21.53 0.15
C TRP A 290 9.30 -20.03 0.07
N ALA A 291 9.24 -19.29 1.19
CA ALA A 291 9.49 -17.85 1.21
C ALA A 291 10.94 -17.51 0.80
N ARG A 292 11.92 -18.33 1.17
CA ARG A 292 13.31 -18.19 0.69
C ARG A 292 13.42 -18.45 -0.81
N GLY A 293 12.77 -19.50 -1.31
CA GLY A 293 12.71 -19.78 -2.75
C GLY A 293 12.00 -18.68 -3.55
N LEU A 294 10.93 -18.10 -2.98
CA LEU A 294 10.23 -16.95 -3.55
C LEU A 294 11.19 -15.76 -3.68
N ALA A 295 11.90 -15.39 -2.62
CA ALA A 295 12.86 -14.30 -2.63
C ALA A 295 13.92 -14.48 -3.73
N ALA A 296 14.53 -15.67 -3.83
CA ALA A 296 15.52 -15.97 -4.86
C ALA A 296 14.94 -15.91 -6.28
N LYS A 297 13.69 -16.38 -6.48
CA LYS A 297 13.01 -16.36 -7.79
C LYS A 297 12.63 -14.93 -8.20
N LEU A 298 12.10 -14.12 -7.28
CA LEU A 298 11.66 -12.76 -7.59
C LEU A 298 12.82 -11.79 -7.74
N PHE A 299 13.85 -11.93 -6.89
CA PHE A 299 14.92 -10.95 -6.72
C PHE A 299 16.32 -11.60 -6.80
N PRO A 300 16.71 -12.21 -7.94
CA PRO A 300 17.97 -12.96 -8.04
C PRO A 300 19.22 -12.12 -7.80
N LYS A 301 19.12 -10.79 -7.90
CA LYS A 301 20.21 -9.83 -7.65
C LYS A 301 20.45 -9.56 -6.16
N TYR A 302 19.49 -9.91 -5.29
CA TYR A 302 19.48 -9.50 -3.89
C TYR A 302 19.32 -10.69 -2.97
N GLU A 303 20.11 -10.72 -1.90
CA GLU A 303 20.04 -11.79 -0.91
C GLU A 303 18.97 -11.50 0.14
N MET A 304 18.30 -12.57 0.60
CA MET A 304 17.41 -12.51 1.76
C MET A 304 18.21 -12.72 3.05
N GLN A 305 18.31 -11.69 3.88
CA GLN A 305 19.13 -11.68 5.08
C GLN A 305 18.30 -11.43 6.34
N ASP A 306 18.83 -11.75 7.52
CA ASP A 306 18.19 -11.39 8.79
C ASP A 306 18.15 -9.85 8.93
N LEU A 307 16.97 -9.31 9.26
CA LEU A 307 16.78 -7.88 9.41
C LEU A 307 17.43 -7.42 10.72
N ARG A 308 18.35 -6.46 10.60
CA ARG A 308 19.09 -5.91 11.74
C ARG A 308 18.14 -5.41 12.83
N HIS A 309 18.51 -5.61 14.10
CA HIS A 309 17.67 -5.22 15.23
C HIS A 309 17.47 -3.70 15.37
N ASP A 310 18.36 -2.87 14.80
CA ASP A 310 18.28 -1.41 14.75
C ASP A 310 17.49 -0.89 13.54
N HIS A 311 16.97 -1.77 12.69
CA HIS A 311 16.25 -1.35 11.50
C HIS A 311 14.97 -0.55 11.85
N PRO A 312 14.63 0.53 11.12
CA PRO A 312 13.46 1.38 11.41
C PRO A 312 12.11 0.66 11.50
N VAL A 313 11.95 -0.52 10.88
CA VAL A 313 10.74 -1.35 11.04
C VAL A 313 10.41 -1.66 12.50
N TYR A 314 11.41 -1.71 13.39
CA TYR A 314 11.19 -1.96 14.83
C TYR A 314 10.95 -0.67 15.65
N SER A 315 11.00 0.51 15.05
CA SER A 315 10.97 1.78 15.79
C SER A 315 10.31 2.98 15.11
N VAL A 316 9.81 2.85 13.87
CA VAL A 316 9.34 4.00 13.07
C VAL A 316 8.17 4.76 13.71
N LEU A 317 7.26 4.05 14.36
CA LEU A 317 6.14 4.63 15.11
C LEU A 317 6.18 4.17 16.57
N PHE A 318 6.21 2.86 16.79
CA PHE A 318 6.38 2.26 18.11
C PHE A 318 7.79 1.73 18.27
N LYS A 319 8.45 2.07 19.37
CA LYS A 319 9.70 1.44 19.78
C LYS A 319 9.37 0.08 20.41
N THR A 320 9.39 -0.98 19.61
CA THR A 320 9.03 -2.32 20.09
C THR A 320 10.18 -2.91 20.92
N GLU A 321 9.91 -3.27 22.17
CA GLU A 321 10.85 -3.95 23.06
C GLU A 321 11.10 -5.39 22.56
N PHE A 322 10.03 -6.09 22.19
CA PHE A 322 10.13 -7.39 21.55
C PHE A 322 10.35 -7.26 20.04
N ARG A 323 11.51 -7.73 19.57
CA ARG A 323 11.92 -7.70 18.15
C ARG A 323 12.04 -9.13 17.62
N PRO A 324 10.96 -9.72 17.07
CA PRO A 324 11.05 -11.06 16.48
C PRO A 324 12.05 -11.07 15.33
N ARG A 325 12.70 -12.20 15.09
CA ARG A 325 13.61 -12.35 13.95
C ARG A 325 12.82 -12.26 12.65
N LEU A 326 13.03 -11.19 11.89
CA LEU A 326 12.53 -11.03 10.53
C LEU A 326 13.66 -11.26 9.54
N ARG A 327 13.32 -11.67 8.33
CA ARG A 327 14.23 -11.72 7.19
C ARG A 327 13.74 -10.79 6.11
N ALA A 328 14.63 -10.18 5.35
CA ALA A 328 14.24 -9.23 4.31
C ALA A 328 15.15 -9.29 3.09
N VAL A 329 14.59 -8.88 1.96
CA VAL A 329 15.32 -8.59 0.72
C VAL A 329 15.30 -7.08 0.53
N SER A 330 16.46 -6.48 0.31
CA SER A 330 16.61 -5.04 0.02
C SER A 330 17.30 -4.83 -1.31
N ASN A 331 16.85 -3.81 -2.06
CA ASN A 331 17.55 -3.29 -3.24
C ASN A 331 18.59 -2.21 -2.89
N GLY A 332 18.90 -2.02 -1.60
CA GLY A 332 19.76 -0.95 -1.08
C GLY A 332 19.05 0.40 -0.88
N SER A 333 17.90 0.64 -1.51
CA SER A 333 17.07 1.84 -1.28
C SER A 333 15.96 1.58 -0.26
N ARG A 334 15.27 0.44 -0.39
CA ARG A 334 14.17 0.01 0.48
C ARG A 334 14.12 -1.51 0.61
N LEU A 335 13.21 -1.99 1.44
CA LEU A 335 12.86 -3.41 1.49
C LEU A 335 11.86 -3.75 0.38
N LEU A 336 12.13 -4.81 -0.36
CA LEU A 336 11.24 -5.37 -1.40
C LEU A 336 10.33 -6.46 -0.81
N MET A 337 10.87 -7.24 0.12
CA MET A 337 10.18 -8.33 0.78
C MET A 337 10.63 -8.46 2.24
N ILE A 338 9.69 -8.76 3.13
CA ILE A 338 9.94 -9.15 4.52
C ILE A 338 9.25 -10.49 4.77
N HIS A 339 9.92 -11.36 5.51
CA HIS A 339 9.42 -12.65 5.94
C HIS A 339 9.50 -12.78 7.47
N SER A 340 8.39 -13.17 8.09
CA SER A 340 8.35 -13.59 9.48
C SER A 340 8.20 -15.11 9.57
N PRO A 341 9.21 -15.83 10.11
CA PRO A 341 9.13 -17.27 10.35
C PRO A 341 8.28 -17.62 11.59
N GLY A 342 7.82 -16.62 12.35
CA GLY A 342 6.99 -16.81 13.55
C GLY A 342 5.52 -16.52 13.27
N ASP A 343 4.62 -17.26 13.91
CA ASP A 343 3.16 -17.07 13.80
C ASP A 343 2.66 -15.81 14.53
N MET A 344 3.00 -14.63 14.01
CA MET A 344 2.56 -13.32 14.50
C MET A 344 1.05 -13.13 14.33
N ALA A 345 0.50 -13.58 13.19
CA ALA A 345 -0.91 -13.41 12.87
C ALA A 345 -1.85 -14.15 13.82
N ARG A 346 -1.38 -15.23 14.48
CA ARG A 346 -2.12 -15.84 15.60
C ARG A 346 -2.42 -14.86 16.74
N GLN A 347 -1.49 -13.96 17.07
CA GLN A 347 -1.74 -12.94 18.10
C GLN A 347 -2.72 -11.87 17.60
N TRP A 348 -2.64 -11.51 16.31
CA TRP A 348 -3.60 -10.61 15.67
C TRP A 348 -5.02 -11.19 15.68
N GLN A 349 -5.18 -12.45 15.29
CA GLN A 349 -6.45 -13.18 15.38
C GLN A 349 -6.97 -13.23 16.81
N ALA A 350 -6.11 -13.53 17.79
CA ALA A 350 -6.48 -13.65 19.21
C ALA A 350 -6.87 -12.33 19.90
N ARG A 351 -6.64 -11.18 19.24
CA ARG A 351 -6.80 -9.83 19.82
C ARG A 351 -5.98 -9.64 21.11
N ASN A 352 -4.81 -10.25 21.18
CA ASN A 352 -3.97 -10.22 22.38
C ASN A 352 -3.20 -8.90 22.51
N THR A 353 -3.90 -7.83 22.92
CA THR A 353 -3.32 -6.49 23.10
C THR A 353 -3.32 -6.02 24.55
N ALA A 354 -3.95 -6.75 25.47
CA ALA A 354 -4.07 -6.34 26.86
C ALA A 354 -2.72 -6.49 27.61
N PRO A 355 -2.41 -5.60 28.57
CA PRO A 355 -1.26 -5.76 29.45
C PRO A 355 -1.26 -7.15 30.13
N GLY A 356 -0.09 -7.78 30.23
CA GLY A 356 0.04 -9.12 30.83
C GLY A 356 -0.23 -10.31 29.89
N GLN A 357 -0.71 -10.10 28.66
CA GLN A 357 -0.91 -11.17 27.65
C GLN A 357 0.34 -11.49 26.81
N GLY A 358 1.52 -11.41 27.43
CA GLY A 358 2.81 -11.67 26.78
C GLY A 358 3.16 -10.66 25.69
N GLN A 359 3.81 -11.13 24.62
CA GLN A 359 4.37 -10.27 23.56
C GLN A 359 3.35 -9.82 22.50
N GLY A 360 2.05 -10.10 22.69
CA GLY A 360 1.01 -9.86 21.69
C GLY A 360 0.90 -8.40 21.26
N LYS A 361 0.91 -7.46 22.22
CA LYS A 361 0.88 -6.00 21.95
C LYS A 361 2.03 -5.58 21.03
N HIS A 362 3.26 -6.06 21.28
CA HIS A 362 4.41 -5.73 20.45
C HIS A 362 4.31 -6.26 19.02
N LEU A 363 3.62 -7.39 18.80
CA LEU A 363 3.37 -7.88 17.45
C LEU A 363 2.32 -7.05 16.70
N PHE A 364 1.34 -6.47 17.40
CA PHE A 364 0.42 -5.48 16.82
C PHE A 364 1.13 -4.15 16.52
N GLU A 365 1.99 -3.69 17.42
CA GLU A 365 2.85 -2.51 17.21
C GLU A 365 3.77 -2.71 16.01
N LEU A 366 4.41 -3.89 15.89
CA LEU A 366 5.25 -4.25 14.75
C LEU A 366 4.46 -4.30 13.44
N GLY A 367 3.25 -4.86 13.44
CA GLY A 367 2.36 -4.84 12.26
C GLY A 367 2.00 -3.40 11.83
N THR A 368 1.78 -2.51 12.80
CA THR A 368 1.54 -1.08 12.54
C THR A 368 2.80 -0.38 12.02
N ASN A 369 3.98 -0.70 12.57
CA ASN A 369 5.25 -0.18 12.09
C ASN A 369 5.55 -0.63 10.66
N LEU A 370 5.26 -1.89 10.30
CA LEU A 370 5.41 -2.40 8.93
C LEU A 370 4.60 -1.55 7.95
N PHE A 371 3.34 -1.24 8.30
CA PHE A 371 2.50 -0.36 7.50
C PHE A 371 3.10 1.03 7.34
N ILE A 372 3.50 1.69 8.43
CA ILE A 372 4.11 3.04 8.36
C ILE A 372 5.45 3.02 7.64
N TYR A 373 6.22 1.95 7.76
CA TYR A 373 7.45 1.78 7.01
C TYR A 373 7.15 1.75 5.51
N ALA A 374 6.20 0.93 5.07
CA ALA A 374 5.85 0.80 3.66
C ALA A 374 5.15 2.05 3.08
N ALA A 375 4.22 2.63 3.84
CA ALA A 375 3.38 3.76 3.43
C ALA A 375 4.06 5.13 3.58
N GLY A 376 5.00 5.27 4.51
CA GLY A 376 5.50 6.56 4.99
C GLY A 376 4.66 7.13 6.14
N LYS A 377 5.17 8.17 6.82
CA LYS A 377 4.49 8.87 7.94
C LYS A 377 3.46 9.90 7.50
N ARG A 378 3.36 10.22 6.20
CA ARG A 378 2.45 11.23 5.64
C ARG A 378 1.68 10.65 4.46
N ASP A 379 0.54 11.27 4.15
CA ASP A 379 -0.23 11.02 2.93
C ASP A 379 -0.62 9.55 2.73
N LEU A 380 -1.23 8.96 3.77
CA LEU A 380 -1.83 7.63 3.66
C LEU A 380 -2.89 7.64 2.55
N ARG A 381 -2.54 7.02 1.42
CA ARG A 381 -3.38 6.96 0.22
C ARG A 381 -4.69 6.25 0.54
N ASN A 382 -5.77 6.87 0.12
CA ASN A 382 -7.11 6.33 0.22
C ASN A 382 -7.32 5.22 -0.83
N ARG A 383 -8.28 4.32 -0.63
CA ARG A 383 -8.67 3.37 -1.69
C ARG A 383 -9.04 4.16 -2.95
N LEU A 384 -8.70 3.62 -4.12
CA LEU A 384 -8.83 4.24 -5.46
C LEU A 384 -7.78 5.32 -5.78
N ASP A 385 -6.92 5.70 -4.85
CA ASP A 385 -5.74 6.53 -5.10
C ASP A 385 -4.52 5.63 -5.32
N SER A 386 -4.34 5.19 -6.56
CA SER A 386 -3.30 4.22 -6.95
C SER A 386 -2.04 4.92 -7.49
N PRO A 387 -0.82 4.47 -7.13
CA PRO A 387 0.41 4.97 -7.72
C PRO A 387 0.62 4.49 -9.16
N HIS A 388 -0.18 3.53 -9.63
CA HIS A 388 -0.10 3.02 -10.98
C HIS A 388 -0.54 4.09 -11.98
N VAL A 389 0.32 4.33 -12.98
CA VAL A 389 0.02 5.24 -14.09
C VAL A 389 -0.09 4.40 -15.35
N THR A 390 -1.30 4.33 -15.90
CA THR A 390 -1.54 3.64 -17.17
C THR A 390 -0.81 4.35 -18.31
N PRO A 391 -0.45 3.63 -19.39
CA PRO A 391 0.07 4.26 -20.60
C PRO A 391 -0.86 5.39 -21.10
N PRO A 392 -0.32 6.55 -21.52
CA PRO A 392 -1.13 7.62 -22.10
C PRO A 392 -1.78 7.16 -23.41
N GLY A 393 -3.02 7.58 -23.64
CA GLY A 393 -3.80 7.21 -24.84
C GLY A 393 -3.33 7.95 -26.10
N PRO A 394 -3.25 9.31 -26.08
CA PRO A 394 -2.73 10.08 -27.20
C PRO A 394 -1.23 9.84 -27.44
N ALA A 395 -0.82 9.87 -28.70
CA ALA A 395 0.59 9.88 -29.07
C ALA A 395 1.29 11.15 -28.52
N PRO A 396 2.58 11.09 -28.17
CA PRO A 396 3.31 12.26 -27.72
C PRO A 396 3.48 13.28 -28.87
N LEU A 397 3.51 14.57 -28.53
CA LEU A 397 3.76 15.67 -29.49
C LEU A 397 5.18 15.64 -30.06
N GLY A 398 6.11 15.09 -29.29
CA GLY A 398 7.51 14.88 -29.62
C GLY A 398 8.15 14.01 -28.55
N THR A 399 9.36 13.51 -28.79
CA THR A 399 10.06 12.61 -27.85
C THR A 399 11.44 13.12 -27.52
N VAL A 400 11.83 13.02 -26.25
CA VAL A 400 13.20 13.29 -25.77
C VAL A 400 13.85 11.97 -25.39
N ALA A 401 15.04 11.70 -25.95
CA ALA A 401 15.83 10.53 -25.59
C ALA A 401 16.56 10.76 -24.25
N VAL A 402 16.50 9.75 -23.37
CA VAL A 402 17.18 9.76 -22.06
C VAL A 402 18.06 8.52 -21.95
N ALA A 403 19.36 8.71 -21.71
CA ALA A 403 20.29 7.62 -21.47
C ALA A 403 20.34 7.23 -19.99
N ARG A 404 20.01 5.98 -19.67
CA ARG A 404 20.22 5.34 -18.36
C ARG A 404 21.54 4.59 -18.37
N LEU A 405 22.51 5.07 -17.60
CA LEU A 405 23.87 4.54 -17.65
C LEU A 405 24.03 3.31 -16.74
N GLU A 406 24.49 2.20 -17.33
CA GLU A 406 24.87 1.00 -16.59
C GLU A 406 26.28 1.15 -16.02
N TYR A 407 26.52 0.68 -14.80
CA TYR A 407 27.88 0.55 -14.27
C TYR A 407 28.03 -0.77 -13.50
N ALA A 408 29.28 -1.13 -13.20
CA ALA A 408 29.58 -2.27 -12.34
C ALA A 408 29.07 -2.03 -10.90
N GLY A 409 27.85 -2.47 -10.63
CA GLY A 409 27.17 -2.28 -9.35
C GLY A 409 25.66 -2.35 -9.49
N ASN A 410 24.94 -1.95 -8.43
CA ASN A 410 23.48 -1.89 -8.45
C ASN A 410 23.00 -0.60 -9.13
N TRP A 411 23.12 -0.56 -10.46
CA TRP A 411 22.80 0.59 -11.32
C TRP A 411 21.30 0.82 -11.55
N ASP A 412 20.46 -0.19 -11.29
CA ASP A 412 19.02 -0.10 -11.44
C ASP A 412 18.27 -0.67 -10.23
N PRO A 413 18.36 0.01 -9.06
CA PRO A 413 17.68 -0.43 -7.85
C PRO A 413 16.14 -0.35 -7.96
N GLU A 414 15.59 0.59 -8.73
CA GLU A 414 14.15 0.80 -8.91
C GLU A 414 13.75 0.74 -10.41
N PRO A 415 13.69 -0.46 -11.01
CA PRO A 415 13.53 -0.65 -12.45
C PRO A 415 12.23 -0.08 -13.03
N ALA A 416 11.15 0.02 -12.24
CA ALA A 416 9.88 0.57 -12.70
C ALA A 416 9.82 2.12 -12.68
N ALA A 417 10.81 2.79 -12.07
CA ALA A 417 10.78 4.22 -11.80
C ALA A 417 10.68 5.07 -13.08
N TRP A 418 11.55 4.82 -14.05
CA TRP A 418 11.60 5.59 -15.30
C TRP A 418 10.41 5.29 -16.22
N GLY A 419 10.00 4.03 -16.32
CA GLY A 419 8.82 3.64 -17.10
C GLY A 419 7.54 4.29 -16.57
N ARG A 420 7.40 4.37 -15.23
CA ARG A 420 6.31 5.12 -14.59
C ARG A 420 6.43 6.62 -14.86
N PHE A 421 7.61 7.20 -14.64
CA PHE A 421 7.83 8.63 -14.80
C PHE A 421 7.61 9.11 -16.24
N ALA A 422 8.03 8.36 -17.25
CA ALA A 422 7.76 8.69 -18.65
C ALA A 422 6.27 8.88 -18.93
N ARG A 423 5.40 8.05 -18.33
CA ARG A 423 3.95 8.18 -18.46
C ARG A 423 3.42 9.42 -17.73
N VAL A 424 3.95 9.72 -16.55
CA VAL A 424 3.60 10.94 -15.80
C VAL A 424 4.01 12.18 -16.59
N PHE A 425 5.24 12.18 -17.11
CA PHE A 425 5.82 13.27 -17.88
C PHE A 425 5.00 13.57 -19.13
N GLN A 426 4.63 12.54 -19.91
CA GLN A 426 3.79 12.74 -21.10
C GLN A 426 2.39 13.23 -20.76
N ARG A 427 1.77 12.73 -19.68
CA ARG A 427 0.44 13.22 -19.26
C ARG A 427 0.45 14.69 -18.83
N ARG A 428 1.55 15.17 -18.25
CA ARG A 428 1.69 16.56 -17.78
C ARG A 428 2.07 17.53 -18.89
N THR A 429 2.87 17.07 -19.86
CA THR A 429 3.56 17.97 -20.80
C THR A 429 3.19 17.73 -22.27
N GLY A 430 2.54 16.61 -22.58
CA GLY A 430 2.34 16.14 -23.96
C GLY A 430 3.58 15.55 -24.62
N THR A 431 4.78 15.66 -24.00
CA THR A 431 6.05 15.19 -24.55
C THR A 431 6.36 13.78 -24.06
N GLY A 432 6.78 12.88 -24.95
CA GLY A 432 7.20 11.52 -24.61
C GLY A 432 8.66 11.45 -24.17
N LEU A 433 9.00 10.47 -23.35
CA LEU A 433 10.38 10.13 -23.03
C LEU A 433 10.74 8.78 -23.64
N GLU A 434 11.85 8.74 -24.38
CA GLU A 434 12.44 7.50 -24.86
C GLU A 434 13.64 7.14 -23.96
N VAL A 435 13.35 6.40 -22.89
CA VAL A 435 14.37 5.99 -21.92
C VAL A 435 15.07 4.73 -22.42
N ARG A 436 16.39 4.82 -22.59
CA ARG A 436 17.22 3.72 -23.10
C ARG A 436 18.32 3.39 -22.11
N THR A 437 18.55 2.11 -21.87
CA THR A 437 19.74 1.65 -21.16
C THR A 437 20.94 1.74 -22.09
N VAL A 438 22.01 2.41 -21.64
CA VAL A 438 23.18 2.76 -22.45
C VAL A 438 24.46 2.41 -21.69
N ARG A 439 25.40 1.74 -22.37
CA ARG A 439 26.76 1.55 -21.85
C ARG A 439 27.55 2.83 -22.06
N TRP A 440 28.45 3.14 -21.13
CA TRP A 440 29.26 4.37 -21.20
C TRP A 440 29.96 4.58 -22.54
N ARG A 441 30.55 3.54 -23.13
CA ARG A 441 31.25 3.61 -24.43
C ARG A 441 30.39 4.13 -25.59
N ASP A 442 29.07 3.96 -25.50
CA ASP A 442 28.12 4.34 -26.54
C ASP A 442 27.51 5.73 -26.30
N LEU A 443 27.76 6.31 -25.12
CA LEU A 443 27.21 7.58 -24.67
C LEU A 443 27.70 8.74 -25.53
N ARG A 444 26.76 9.46 -26.13
CA ARG A 444 27.01 10.67 -26.93
C ARG A 444 25.77 11.56 -26.95
N PRO A 445 25.89 12.90 -26.99
CA PRO A 445 24.72 13.78 -26.95
C PRO A 445 23.72 13.56 -28.10
N GLY A 446 24.20 13.14 -29.28
CA GLY A 446 23.34 12.79 -30.41
C GLY A 446 22.51 11.51 -30.22
N LEU A 447 22.87 10.65 -29.26
CA LEU A 447 22.05 9.49 -28.86
C LEU A 447 20.99 9.90 -27.83
N ALA A 448 21.42 10.66 -26.82
CA ALA A 448 20.55 11.27 -25.83
C ALA A 448 21.25 12.52 -25.28
N PRO A 449 20.60 13.71 -25.31
CA PRO A 449 21.20 14.93 -24.78
C PRO A 449 21.23 14.95 -23.24
N PHE A 450 20.37 14.13 -22.61
CA PHE A 450 20.27 13.97 -21.17
C PHE A 450 20.57 12.53 -20.76
N ALA A 451 21.47 12.37 -19.81
CA ALA A 451 21.87 11.10 -19.25
C ALA A 451 21.62 11.07 -17.74
N HIS A 452 21.37 9.89 -17.21
CA HIS A 452 21.12 9.65 -15.80
C HIS A 452 21.91 8.45 -15.33
N VAL A 453 22.69 8.64 -14.27
CA VAL A 453 23.36 7.58 -13.52
C VAL A 453 22.84 7.58 -12.09
N THR A 454 22.46 6.40 -11.61
CA THR A 454 22.01 6.19 -10.25
C THR A 454 22.50 4.85 -9.74
N GLY A 455 22.57 4.68 -8.42
CA GLY A 455 22.78 3.39 -7.83
C GLY A 455 22.87 3.44 -6.31
N THR A 456 23.04 2.25 -5.72
CA THR A 456 23.22 2.09 -4.26
C THR A 456 24.61 1.57 -3.88
N ALA A 457 25.40 1.13 -4.86
CA ALA A 457 26.78 0.67 -4.67
C ALA A 457 27.78 1.74 -5.12
N ARG A 458 28.99 1.75 -4.57
CA ARG A 458 30.04 2.68 -4.98
C ARG A 458 30.28 2.62 -6.49
N TYR A 459 30.29 3.78 -7.15
CA TYR A 459 30.74 3.89 -8.54
C TYR A 459 32.26 4.05 -8.58
N ALA A 460 32.93 3.21 -9.34
CA ALA A 460 34.37 3.28 -9.59
C ALA A 460 34.58 3.09 -11.10
N PRO A 461 34.72 4.18 -11.88
CA PRO A 461 34.79 4.08 -13.33
C PRO A 461 36.08 3.40 -13.78
N THR A 462 35.97 2.62 -14.84
CA THR A 462 37.12 2.25 -15.66
C THR A 462 37.64 3.48 -16.44
N ALA A 463 38.88 3.40 -16.94
CA ALA A 463 39.43 4.47 -17.77
C ALA A 463 38.58 4.77 -19.02
N GLU A 464 37.96 3.74 -19.61
CA GLU A 464 37.05 3.89 -20.75
C GLU A 464 35.77 4.66 -20.36
N GLU A 465 35.16 4.33 -19.22
CA GLU A 465 33.96 5.01 -18.72
C GLU A 465 34.26 6.47 -18.39
N ALA A 466 35.42 6.74 -17.79
CA ALA A 466 35.88 8.08 -17.46
C ALA A 466 36.12 8.93 -18.73
N ALA A 467 36.76 8.35 -19.75
CA ALA A 467 36.97 9.00 -21.04
C ALA A 467 35.64 9.28 -21.77
N ALA A 468 34.71 8.33 -21.76
CA ALA A 468 33.39 8.49 -22.38
C ALA A 468 32.55 9.58 -21.70
N LEU A 469 32.56 9.62 -20.36
CA LEU A 469 31.94 10.69 -19.58
C LEU A 469 32.51 12.06 -19.95
N LYS A 470 33.84 12.17 -20.00
CA LYS A 470 34.51 13.42 -20.38
C LYS A 470 34.09 13.88 -21.78
N GLY A 471 34.15 12.99 -22.78
CA GLY A 471 33.77 13.31 -24.15
C GLY A 471 32.29 13.69 -24.31
N TYR A 472 31.40 13.03 -23.55
CA TYR A 472 29.97 13.35 -23.53
C TYR A 472 29.71 14.78 -23.03
N LEU A 473 30.35 15.17 -21.93
CA LEU A 473 30.22 16.51 -21.34
C LEU A 473 30.85 17.59 -22.23
N GLU A 474 32.06 17.38 -22.74
CA GLU A 474 32.72 18.33 -23.66
C GLU A 474 31.90 18.56 -24.95
N SER A 475 31.14 17.55 -25.36
CA SER A 475 30.24 17.61 -26.51
C SER A 475 28.89 18.29 -26.21
N GLY A 476 28.64 18.72 -24.98
CA GLY A 476 27.41 19.42 -24.58
C GLY A 476 26.34 18.54 -23.96
N GLY A 477 26.67 17.31 -23.55
CA GLY A 477 25.73 16.45 -22.84
C GLY A 477 25.47 16.91 -21.40
N VAL A 478 24.29 16.56 -20.86
CA VAL A 478 23.96 16.76 -19.45
C VAL A 478 23.89 15.41 -18.75
N LEU A 479 24.57 15.26 -17.61
CA LEU A 479 24.50 14.09 -16.75
C LEU A 479 23.86 14.43 -15.41
N LEU A 480 22.75 13.78 -15.07
CA LEU A 480 22.20 13.76 -13.72
C LEU A 480 22.75 12.57 -12.93
N VAL A 481 23.29 12.85 -11.75
CA VAL A 481 23.77 11.86 -10.77
C VAL A 481 22.80 11.84 -9.59
N ASP A 482 22.28 10.66 -9.28
CA ASP A 482 21.27 10.46 -8.26
C ASP A 482 21.63 9.29 -7.32
N PRO A 483 21.94 9.52 -6.04
CA PRO A 483 22.20 8.44 -5.09
C PRO A 483 20.88 7.80 -4.65
N CYS A 484 20.48 6.69 -5.29
CA CYS A 484 19.22 6.04 -4.96
C CYS A 484 19.20 5.60 -3.49
N GLY A 485 18.08 5.81 -2.79
CA GLY A 485 17.98 5.61 -1.34
C GLY A 485 18.78 6.60 -0.47
N GLY A 486 19.56 7.50 -1.08
CA GLY A 486 20.55 8.35 -0.42
C GLY A 486 21.84 7.61 -0.05
N ALA A 487 22.30 6.71 -0.93
CA ALA A 487 23.48 5.86 -0.73
C ALA A 487 24.81 6.66 -0.72
N PRO A 488 25.49 6.82 0.43
CA PRO A 488 26.69 7.66 0.53
C PRO A 488 27.87 7.14 -0.31
N ALA A 489 28.07 5.82 -0.31
CA ALA A 489 29.15 5.19 -1.06
C ALA A 489 29.06 5.44 -2.58
N PHE A 490 27.84 5.55 -3.12
CA PHE A 490 27.64 5.94 -4.53
C PHE A 490 28.05 7.39 -4.75
N THR A 491 27.57 8.32 -3.92
CA THR A 491 27.91 9.74 -3.98
C THR A 491 29.43 9.96 -3.92
N GLU A 492 30.09 9.39 -2.91
CA GLU A 492 31.54 9.49 -2.73
C GLU A 492 32.31 8.92 -3.93
N GLY A 493 31.83 7.82 -4.50
CA GLY A 493 32.42 7.21 -5.70
C GLY A 493 32.34 8.13 -6.92
N VAL A 494 31.19 8.76 -7.15
CA VAL A 494 31.01 9.69 -8.27
C VAL A 494 31.81 10.97 -8.08
N GLU A 495 31.82 11.56 -6.88
CA GLU A 495 32.63 12.75 -6.60
C GLU A 495 34.13 12.48 -6.82
N ALA A 496 34.63 11.34 -6.33
CA ALA A 496 36.01 10.92 -6.55
C ALA A 496 36.32 10.66 -8.03
N ALA A 497 35.34 10.19 -8.81
CA ALA A 497 35.47 9.98 -10.25
C ALA A 497 35.52 11.28 -11.05
N LEU A 498 34.76 12.31 -10.63
CA LEU A 498 34.67 13.59 -11.34
C LEU A 498 35.87 14.50 -11.07
N ALA A 499 36.40 14.49 -9.85
CA ALA A 499 37.51 15.36 -9.44
C ALA A 499 38.73 15.33 -10.40
N PRO A 500 39.29 14.18 -10.80
CA PRO A 500 40.43 14.15 -11.72
C PRO A 500 40.06 14.47 -13.18
N LEU A 501 38.78 14.33 -13.57
CA LEU A 501 38.34 14.63 -14.93
C LEU A 501 38.22 16.13 -15.18
N PHE A 502 37.89 16.90 -14.15
CA PHE A 502 37.66 18.34 -14.23
C PHE A 502 38.28 19.07 -13.02
N PRO A 503 39.63 19.12 -12.92
CA PRO A 503 40.32 19.68 -11.75
C PRO A 503 40.00 21.17 -11.51
N ASP A 504 39.68 21.91 -12.58
CA ASP A 504 39.35 23.34 -12.53
C ASP A 504 37.85 23.61 -12.35
N ALA A 505 37.00 22.58 -12.37
CA ALA A 505 35.55 22.71 -12.25
C ALA A 505 35.06 22.09 -10.93
N ALA A 506 35.05 22.89 -9.88
CA ALA A 506 34.48 22.49 -8.59
C ALA A 506 32.94 22.45 -8.65
N PRO A 507 32.28 21.47 -8.00
CA PRO A 507 30.84 21.49 -7.79
C PRO A 507 30.38 22.78 -7.10
N ARG A 508 29.38 23.44 -7.67
CA ARG A 508 28.79 24.67 -7.11
C ARG A 508 27.30 24.45 -6.80
N PRO A 509 26.80 24.95 -5.67
CA PRO A 509 25.38 24.87 -5.36
C PRO A 509 24.52 25.53 -6.44
N VAL A 510 23.48 24.82 -6.90
CA VAL A 510 22.47 25.36 -7.80
C VAL A 510 21.58 26.34 -7.02
N ARG A 511 21.74 27.63 -7.29
CA ARG A 511 21.03 28.71 -6.58
C ARG A 511 19.58 28.83 -7.02
N SER A 512 18.75 29.48 -6.20
CA SER A 512 17.31 29.68 -6.46
C SER A 512 16.99 30.41 -7.77
N ALA A 513 17.90 31.25 -8.27
CA ALA A 513 17.73 31.96 -9.55
C ALA A 513 17.99 31.06 -10.78
N HIS A 514 18.62 29.90 -10.61
CA HIS A 514 18.96 29.02 -11.72
C HIS A 514 17.68 28.45 -12.37
N PRO A 515 17.57 28.34 -13.71
CA PRO A 515 16.36 27.83 -14.39
C PRO A 515 15.95 26.41 -14.00
N LEU A 516 16.90 25.59 -13.51
CA LEU A 516 16.60 24.28 -12.93
C LEU A 516 15.69 24.35 -11.69
N ILE A 517 15.76 25.46 -10.95
CA ILE A 517 15.08 25.65 -9.66
C ILE A 517 13.97 26.70 -9.74
N ASN A 518 14.20 27.80 -10.45
CA ASN A 518 13.20 28.85 -10.61
C ASN A 518 12.11 28.42 -11.60
N ALA A 519 10.89 28.92 -11.43
CA ALA A 519 9.87 28.87 -12.48
C ALA A 519 10.32 29.76 -13.64
N GLY A 520 11.06 29.16 -14.57
CA GLY A 520 11.52 29.79 -15.80
C GLY A 520 10.47 29.68 -16.92
N PRO A 521 10.85 29.15 -18.09
CA PRO A 521 9.95 28.97 -19.25
C PRO A 521 8.70 28.11 -18.97
N PRO A 522 7.67 28.18 -19.84
CA PRO A 522 6.48 27.35 -19.76
C PRO A 522 6.82 25.86 -19.64
N GLY A 523 6.25 25.18 -18.64
CA GLY A 523 6.50 23.76 -18.37
C GLY A 523 7.54 23.49 -17.28
N MET A 524 8.29 24.51 -16.82
CA MET A 524 9.12 24.42 -15.61
C MET A 524 8.28 24.59 -14.34
N ALA A 525 8.61 23.84 -13.29
CA ALA A 525 8.03 23.99 -11.96
C ALA A 525 8.89 24.89 -11.06
N ASP A 526 8.25 25.65 -10.16
CA ASP A 526 8.96 26.36 -9.08
C ASP A 526 9.43 25.36 -8.02
N LEU A 527 10.76 25.24 -7.87
CA LEU A 527 11.43 24.37 -6.92
C LEU A 527 12.26 25.16 -5.90
N THR A 528 12.05 26.47 -5.78
CA THR A 528 12.76 27.34 -4.83
C THR A 528 12.55 26.94 -3.37
N ARG A 529 11.52 26.13 -3.10
CA ARG A 529 11.23 25.54 -1.78
C ARG A 529 11.44 24.02 -1.83
N PRO A 530 12.62 23.53 -1.43
CA PRO A 530 12.91 22.10 -1.36
C PRO A 530 11.87 21.32 -0.55
N ARG A 531 11.40 20.20 -1.11
CA ARG A 531 10.49 19.27 -0.42
C ARG A 531 11.19 17.93 -0.21
N MET A 532 11.64 17.71 1.01
CA MET A 532 12.34 16.49 1.43
C MET A 532 11.39 15.53 2.13
N ARG A 533 11.64 14.22 1.99
CA ARG A 533 10.87 13.22 2.73
C ARG A 533 11.02 13.44 4.24
N PRO A 534 9.98 13.16 5.05
CA PRO A 534 10.08 13.31 6.50
C PRO A 534 11.23 12.51 7.13
N TYR A 535 11.64 11.39 6.53
CA TYR A 535 12.80 10.61 6.97
C TYR A 535 14.11 11.42 6.89
N VAL A 536 14.29 12.24 5.86
CA VAL A 536 15.48 13.12 5.73
C VAL A 536 15.49 14.15 6.85
N LEU A 537 14.35 14.78 7.12
CA LEU A 537 14.22 15.79 8.18
C LEU A 537 14.55 15.19 9.56
N GLU A 538 14.11 13.95 9.83
CA GLU A 538 14.39 13.24 11.07
C GLU A 538 15.85 12.78 11.15
N LYS A 539 16.39 12.18 10.08
CA LYS A 539 17.76 11.64 10.02
C LYS A 539 18.83 12.73 10.16
N TYR A 540 18.62 13.89 9.54
CA TYR A 540 19.60 14.98 9.51
C TYR A 540 19.24 16.16 10.42
N ALA A 541 18.27 15.98 11.34
CA ALA A 541 17.81 17.02 12.27
C ALA A 541 17.46 18.36 11.59
N GLY A 542 16.92 18.31 10.37
CA GLY A 542 16.57 19.48 9.57
C GLY A 542 17.75 20.21 8.89
N SER A 543 18.99 19.76 9.09
CA SER A 543 20.21 20.46 8.64
C SER A 543 20.76 19.95 7.31
N VAL A 544 19.93 19.90 6.27
CA VAL A 544 20.41 19.59 4.91
C VAL A 544 20.68 20.89 4.16
N SER A 545 21.96 21.27 4.01
CA SER A 545 22.40 22.41 3.21
C SER A 545 22.77 21.98 1.79
N GLY A 546 22.41 22.79 0.78
CA GLY A 546 22.70 22.51 -0.64
C GLY A 546 21.95 21.29 -1.17
N THR A 547 20.91 21.49 -1.99
CA THR A 547 20.11 20.37 -2.52
C THR A 547 20.77 19.73 -3.74
N PHE A 548 21.22 20.56 -4.65
CA PHE A 548 21.85 20.15 -5.90
C PHE A 548 23.12 20.96 -6.10
N ASP A 549 24.17 20.29 -6.56
CA ASP A 549 25.37 20.94 -7.06
C ASP A 549 25.45 20.75 -8.58
N ALA A 550 26.06 21.69 -9.27
CA ALA A 550 26.34 21.59 -10.69
C ALA A 550 27.84 21.79 -10.96
N VAL A 551 28.36 21.02 -11.91
CA VAL A 551 29.70 21.17 -12.47
C VAL A 551 29.55 21.48 -13.95
N LYS A 552 30.04 22.63 -14.39
CA LYS A 552 30.18 22.95 -15.81
C LYS A 552 31.45 22.30 -16.35
N ALA A 553 31.30 21.46 -17.37
CA ALA A 553 32.37 20.64 -17.92
C ALA A 553 32.38 20.78 -19.44
N GLY A 554 33.30 21.59 -19.96
CA GLY A 554 33.31 21.96 -21.37
C GLY A 554 32.01 22.70 -21.75
N ARG A 555 31.25 22.16 -22.71
CA ARG A 555 29.94 22.70 -23.12
C ARG A 555 28.76 22.09 -22.36
N GLY A 556 29.00 21.06 -21.55
CA GLY A 556 27.97 20.29 -20.86
C GLY A 556 28.00 20.50 -19.35
N HIS A 557 27.15 19.75 -18.65
CA HIS A 557 26.97 19.88 -17.21
C HIS A 557 26.78 18.53 -16.52
N VAL A 558 27.34 18.42 -15.32
CA VAL A 558 26.97 17.38 -14.35
C VAL A 558 26.10 18.02 -13.28
N ILE A 559 24.93 17.45 -13.05
CA ILE A 559 24.01 17.81 -11.96
C ILE A 559 24.11 16.71 -10.90
N LEU A 560 24.56 17.08 -9.72
CA LEU A 560 24.75 16.20 -8.58
C LEU A 560 23.59 16.39 -7.61
N SER A 561 22.78 15.35 -7.41
CA SER A 561 21.81 15.34 -6.34
C SER A 561 22.40 14.79 -5.05
N ARG A 562 22.15 15.46 -3.92
CA ARG A 562 22.58 14.99 -2.59
C ARG A 562 21.64 13.94 -1.99
N LEU A 563 20.41 13.83 -2.49
CA LEU A 563 19.36 12.96 -1.99
C LEU A 563 18.71 12.20 -3.14
N ASP A 564 18.07 11.07 -2.84
CA ASP A 564 17.37 10.25 -3.83
C ASP A 564 16.26 11.01 -4.59
N LEU A 565 16.31 10.88 -5.91
CA LEU A 565 15.27 11.27 -6.87
C LEU A 565 14.56 10.04 -7.48
N THR A 566 15.30 8.94 -7.73
CA THR A 566 14.82 7.74 -8.43
C THR A 566 13.64 7.08 -7.72
N SER A 567 13.68 6.94 -6.38
CA SER A 567 12.52 6.38 -5.66
C SER A 567 11.32 7.35 -5.66
N GLY A 568 11.56 8.66 -5.84
CA GLY A 568 10.53 9.66 -6.10
C GLY A 568 9.85 9.51 -7.47
N LEU A 569 10.59 9.10 -8.50
CA LEU A 569 10.03 8.76 -9.81
C LEU A 569 9.10 7.55 -9.76
N LEU A 570 9.43 6.57 -8.90
CA LEU A 570 8.57 5.43 -8.61
C LEU A 570 7.25 5.82 -7.91
N GLY A 571 7.19 7.00 -7.29
CA GLY A 571 6.00 7.47 -6.59
C GLY A 571 5.75 6.78 -5.25
N THR A 572 6.77 6.14 -4.68
CA THR A 572 6.68 5.51 -3.36
C THR A 572 7.00 6.49 -2.24
N ASN A 573 6.34 6.34 -1.09
CA ASN A 573 6.56 7.11 0.14
C ASN A 573 7.26 6.28 1.24
N THR A 574 7.86 5.13 0.88
CA THR A 574 8.53 4.23 1.82
C THR A 574 9.49 4.98 2.75
N TRP A 575 9.35 4.69 4.06
CA TRP A 575 10.23 5.21 5.10
C TRP A 575 11.63 4.61 4.99
N GLY A 576 12.65 5.38 5.37
CA GLY A 576 14.05 4.94 5.28
C GLY A 576 14.76 5.40 3.99
N VAL A 577 14.02 5.91 3.01
CA VAL A 577 14.60 6.53 1.80
C VAL A 577 15.03 7.96 2.13
N ALA A 578 16.33 8.24 2.06
CA ALA A 578 16.86 9.60 2.17
C ALA A 578 16.77 10.31 0.81
N GLY A 579 15.56 10.83 0.52
CA GLY A 579 15.21 11.38 -0.78
C GLY A 579 14.28 12.60 -0.73
N TYR A 580 14.03 13.18 -1.89
CA TYR A 580 12.99 14.19 -2.08
C TYR A 580 11.60 13.57 -2.08
N GLU A 581 10.58 14.38 -1.78
CA GLU A 581 9.19 13.97 -1.95
C GLU A 581 8.93 13.66 -3.44
N PRO A 582 8.09 12.65 -3.77
CA PRO A 582 7.89 12.22 -5.16
C PRO A 582 7.53 13.33 -6.15
N ALA A 583 6.67 14.26 -5.76
CA ALA A 583 6.27 15.37 -6.63
C ALA A 583 7.44 16.30 -6.95
N TYR A 584 8.31 16.58 -5.97
CA TYR A 584 9.49 17.42 -6.13
C TYR A 584 10.56 16.74 -6.98
N ALA A 585 10.82 15.45 -6.75
CA ALA A 585 11.76 14.68 -7.57
C ALA A 585 11.34 14.63 -9.05
N GLN A 586 10.06 14.39 -9.31
CA GLN A 586 9.49 14.37 -10.67
C GLN A 586 9.59 15.75 -11.34
N ALA A 587 9.27 16.82 -10.60
CA ALA A 587 9.36 18.18 -11.10
C ALA A 587 10.80 18.60 -11.38
N PHE A 588 11.76 18.23 -10.53
CA PHE A 588 13.18 18.51 -10.75
C PHE A 588 13.71 17.82 -12.00
N ILE A 589 13.43 16.53 -12.18
CA ILE A 589 13.89 15.80 -13.38
C ILE A 589 13.21 16.34 -14.63
N GLN A 590 11.93 16.74 -14.55
CA GLN A 590 11.25 17.44 -15.64
C GLN A 590 11.97 18.75 -16.01
N ASN A 591 12.28 19.59 -15.02
CA ASN A 591 13.02 20.83 -15.24
C ASN A 591 14.41 20.55 -15.85
N ALA A 592 15.12 19.54 -15.36
CA ALA A 592 16.44 19.18 -15.87
C ALA A 592 16.41 18.74 -17.34
N ILE A 593 15.39 17.97 -17.74
CA ILE A 593 15.20 17.55 -19.13
C ILE A 593 14.88 18.77 -20.00
N PHE A 594 13.93 19.62 -19.61
CA PHE A 594 13.60 20.81 -20.40
C PHE A 594 14.76 21.80 -20.50
N TRP A 595 15.48 22.03 -19.40
CA TRP A 595 16.64 22.92 -19.40
C TRP A 595 17.75 22.41 -20.33
N THR A 596 17.90 21.09 -20.41
CA THR A 596 18.82 20.46 -21.37
C THR A 596 18.37 20.70 -22.82
N MET A 597 17.06 20.59 -23.09
CA MET A 597 16.48 20.84 -24.41
C MET A 597 16.53 22.32 -24.83
N ASP A 598 16.43 23.23 -23.87
CA ASP A 598 16.47 24.68 -24.08
C ASP A 598 17.90 25.24 -24.23
N GLY A 599 18.91 24.37 -24.37
CA GLY A 599 20.29 24.77 -24.63
C GLY A 599 21.10 25.13 -23.38
N GLN A 600 20.67 24.68 -22.19
CA GLN A 600 21.44 24.78 -20.94
C GLN A 600 21.74 26.22 -20.52
N VAL A 601 20.77 27.13 -20.69
CA VAL A 601 20.95 28.55 -20.36
C VAL A 601 21.27 28.73 -18.87
N GLU A 602 22.37 29.43 -18.59
CA GLU A 602 22.77 29.83 -17.24
C GLU A 602 22.32 31.29 -16.97
N PRO A 603 22.06 31.67 -15.70
CA PRO A 603 21.75 33.04 -15.29
C PRO A 603 22.84 34.07 -15.60
#